data_AF-A0A0D6QMF5-F1
#
_entry.id   AF-A0A0D6QMF5-F1
#
_cell.length_a   1.000
_cell.length_b   1.000
_cell.length_c   1.000
_cell.angle_alpha   90.00
_cell.angle_beta   90.00
_cell.angle_gamma   90.00
#
_symmetry.space_group_name_H-M   'P 1'
#
loop_
_entity.id
_entity.type
_entity.pdbx_description
1 polymer ?
#
loop_
_entity_poly.entity_id
_entity_poly.type
_entity_poly.pdbx_seq_one_letter_code
_entity_poly.pdbx_strand_id
1 'polypeptide(L)'
;MRLDARRTGEAIAAARGELARIWRSARATAWDGRRPPAAALDGVVEAFVGAVGEALARGAPPEEAWARTTGLVRLQAGPDGGALDTEWRLLGEVLSSACETLEADADATNRVAQAVDAGRRGIEALRAGGRLPGVAVAWRR
;
A
#
# COMPACT_ATOMS: atom_id res chain seq x y z
N MET A 1 18.25 -11.39 -15.44
CA MET A 1 19.19 -10.26 -15.13
C MET A 1 18.41 -9.38 -14.18
N ARG A 2 18.84 -9.23 -12.93
CA ARG A 2 18.01 -8.55 -11.94
C ARG A 2 17.81 -7.07 -12.29
N LEU A 3 16.59 -6.57 -12.07
CA LEU A 3 16.30 -5.14 -12.21
C LEU A 3 16.82 -4.39 -10.98
N ASP A 4 17.51 -3.27 -11.23
CA ASP A 4 17.90 -2.34 -10.17
C ASP A 4 16.67 -1.65 -9.56
N ALA A 5 16.85 -1.02 -8.39
CA ALA A 5 15.81 -0.26 -7.71
C ALA A 5 15.12 0.75 -8.63
N ARG A 6 15.89 1.48 -9.46
CA ARG A 6 15.33 2.50 -10.33
C ARG A 6 14.32 1.93 -11.32
N ARG A 7 14.73 0.91 -12.09
CA ARG A 7 13.88 0.26 -13.10
C ARG A 7 12.71 -0.48 -12.47
N THR A 8 12.92 -1.09 -11.30
CA THR A 8 11.84 -1.71 -10.53
C THR A 8 10.79 -0.67 -10.13
N GLY A 9 11.23 0.49 -9.63
CA GLY A 9 10.35 1.60 -9.27
C GLY A 9 9.55 2.14 -10.45
N GLU A 10 10.21 2.34 -11.59
CA GLU A 10 9.56 2.76 -12.85
C GLU A 10 8.48 1.77 -13.29
N ALA A 11 8.76 0.46 -13.22
CA ALA A 11 7.81 -0.59 -13.56
C ALA A 11 6.60 -0.63 -12.60
N ILE A 12 6.84 -0.54 -11.28
CA ILE A 12 5.77 -0.48 -10.27
C ILE A 12 4.88 0.75 -10.49
N ALA A 13 5.48 1.92 -10.69
CA ALA A 13 4.74 3.16 -10.91
C ALA A 13 3.89 3.12 -12.18
N ALA A 14 4.42 2.52 -13.26
CA ALA A 14 3.67 2.31 -14.50
C ALA A 14 2.52 1.31 -14.32
N ALA A 15 2.72 0.25 -13.52
CA ALA A 15 1.74 -0.80 -13.28
C ALA A 15 0.76 -0.50 -12.12
N ARG A 16 0.81 0.68 -11.50
CA ARG A 16 0.04 1.00 -10.27
C ARG A 16 -1.45 0.67 -10.32
N GLY A 17 -2.11 0.93 -11.46
CA GLY A 17 -3.53 0.65 -11.64
C GLY A 17 -3.82 -0.85 -11.71
N GLU A 18 -2.92 -1.62 -12.33
CA GLU A 18 -3.00 -3.09 -12.40
C GLU A 18 -2.76 -3.70 -11.01
N LEU A 19 -1.70 -3.28 -10.32
CA LEU A 19 -1.37 -3.76 -8.98
C LEU A 19 -2.49 -3.44 -7.98
N ALA A 20 -3.07 -2.24 -8.04
CA ALA A 20 -4.24 -1.89 -7.24
C ALA A 20 -5.45 -2.77 -7.56
N ARG A 21 -5.66 -3.16 -8.82
CA ARG A 21 -6.74 -4.09 -9.21
C ARG A 21 -6.48 -5.49 -8.67
N ILE A 22 -5.26 -6.01 -8.82
CA ILE A 22 -4.85 -7.31 -8.28
C ILE A 22 -5.07 -7.35 -6.76
N TRP A 23 -4.67 -6.31 -6.04
CA TRP A 23 -4.92 -6.20 -4.60
C TRP A 23 -6.41 -6.23 -4.24
N ARG A 24 -7.28 -5.50 -4.97
CA ARG A 24 -8.73 -5.55 -4.75
C ARG A 24 -9.29 -6.96 -4.98
N SER A 25 -8.81 -7.65 -6.02
CA SER A 25 -9.19 -9.04 -6.30
C SER A 25 -8.72 -10.00 -5.20
N ALA A 26 -7.45 -9.89 -4.78
CA ALA A 26 -6.88 -10.71 -3.71
C ALA A 26 -7.64 -10.52 -2.38
N ARG A 27 -8.03 -9.28 -2.07
CA ARG A 27 -8.88 -8.98 -0.91
C ARG A 27 -10.26 -9.60 -1.02
N ALA A 28 -10.88 -9.54 -2.20
CA ALA A 28 -12.20 -10.15 -2.42
C ALA A 28 -12.14 -11.68 -2.25
N THR A 29 -11.05 -12.33 -2.66
CA THR A 29 -10.85 -13.78 -2.47
C THR A 29 -10.47 -14.18 -1.05
N ALA A 30 -9.76 -13.32 -0.33
CA ALA A 30 -9.40 -13.56 1.07
C ALA A 30 -10.59 -13.41 2.03
N TRP A 31 -11.73 -12.94 1.55
CA TRP A 31 -12.94 -12.76 2.34
C TRP A 31 -13.60 -14.10 2.65
N ASP A 32 -13.75 -14.41 3.94
CA ASP A 32 -14.36 -15.65 4.44
C ASP A 32 -15.89 -15.57 4.61
N GLY A 33 -16.52 -14.46 4.20
CA GLY A 33 -17.96 -14.23 4.29
C GLY A 33 -18.48 -13.78 5.67
N ARG A 34 -17.64 -13.75 6.72
CA ARG A 34 -18.12 -13.48 8.09
C ARG A 34 -18.30 -12.00 8.39
N ARG A 35 -17.47 -11.13 7.80
CA ARG A 35 -17.60 -9.66 7.86
C ARG A 35 -17.09 -9.03 6.58
N PRO A 36 -17.76 -8.00 6.02
CA PRO A 36 -17.27 -7.33 4.84
C PRO A 36 -15.87 -6.75 5.10
N PRO A 37 -14.93 -6.83 4.14
CA PRO A 37 -13.64 -6.17 4.28
C PRO A 37 -13.85 -4.68 4.55
N ALA A 38 -12.99 -4.09 5.38
CA ALA A 38 -13.14 -2.70 5.79
C ALA A 38 -13.18 -1.75 4.58
N ALA A 39 -12.59 -2.15 3.44
CA ALA A 39 -12.43 -1.33 2.26
C ALA A 39 -11.84 0.03 2.65
N ALA A 40 -10.89 -0.03 3.57
CA ALA A 40 -10.32 1.13 4.23
C ALA A 40 -9.35 1.84 3.31
N LEU A 41 -8.61 1.07 2.50
CA LEU A 41 -7.53 1.57 1.66
C LEU A 41 -7.95 1.81 0.20
N ASP A 42 -9.20 1.52 -0.20
CA ASP A 42 -9.66 1.60 -1.60
C ASP A 42 -9.41 2.97 -2.25
N GLY A 43 -9.56 4.05 -1.47
CA GLY A 43 -9.39 5.41 -1.94
C GLY A 43 -7.93 5.90 -1.94
N VAL A 44 -6.96 5.09 -1.52
CA VAL A 44 -5.54 5.48 -1.46
C VAL A 44 -4.59 4.47 -2.10
N VAL A 45 -4.99 3.20 -2.26
CA VAL A 45 -4.07 2.11 -2.66
C VAL A 45 -3.34 2.39 -3.98
N GLU A 46 -4.04 2.89 -5.00
CA GLU A 46 -3.44 3.16 -6.30
C GLU A 46 -2.45 4.32 -6.26
N ALA A 47 -2.80 5.39 -5.53
CA ALA A 47 -1.91 6.53 -5.33
C ALA A 47 -0.67 6.13 -4.52
N PHE A 48 -0.86 5.32 -3.47
CA PHE A 48 0.23 4.79 -2.66
C PHE A 48 1.17 3.90 -3.46
N VAL A 49 0.66 2.95 -4.24
CA VAL A 49 1.50 2.09 -5.11
C VAL A 49 2.30 2.93 -6.12
N GLY A 50 1.67 3.95 -6.71
CA GLY A 50 2.37 4.91 -7.56
C GLY A 50 3.51 5.62 -6.82
N ALA A 51 3.23 6.12 -5.61
CA ALA A 51 4.21 6.80 -4.77
C ALA A 51 5.36 5.89 -4.32
N VAL A 52 5.11 4.60 -4.05
CA VAL A 52 6.14 3.59 -3.78
C VAL A 52 7.07 3.46 -4.97
N GLY A 53 6.52 3.24 -6.17
CA GLY A 53 7.31 3.12 -7.39
C GLY A 53 8.14 4.37 -7.69
N GLU A 54 7.54 5.55 -7.54
CA GLU A 54 8.23 6.84 -7.71
C GLU A 54 9.36 7.07 -6.70
N ALA A 55 9.12 6.80 -5.41
CA ALA A 55 10.12 6.95 -4.37
C ALA A 55 11.30 6.02 -4.63
N LEU A 56 11.00 4.76 -4.98
CA LEU A 56 12.00 3.78 -5.33
C LEU A 56 12.81 4.20 -6.57
N ALA A 57 12.14 4.69 -7.62
CA ALA A 57 12.77 5.15 -8.85
C ALA A 57 13.77 6.30 -8.62
N ARG A 58 13.43 7.22 -7.71
CA ARG A 58 14.28 8.36 -7.36
C ARG A 58 15.34 8.04 -6.29
N GLY A 59 15.35 6.83 -5.74
CA GLY A 59 16.20 6.47 -4.61
C GLY A 59 15.84 7.19 -3.31
N ALA A 60 14.61 7.71 -3.20
CA ALA A 60 14.11 8.42 -2.04
C ALA A 60 13.85 7.49 -0.85
N PRO A 61 13.69 8.02 0.38
CA PRO A 61 13.30 7.24 1.55
C PRO A 61 11.93 6.57 1.35
N PRO A 62 11.75 5.31 1.79
CA PRO A 62 10.47 4.59 1.65
C PRO A 62 9.28 5.31 2.29
N GLU A 63 9.49 6.04 3.39
CA GLU A 63 8.46 6.79 4.11
C GLU A 63 7.84 7.91 3.25
N GLU A 64 8.57 8.41 2.25
CA GLU A 64 8.08 9.44 1.33
C GLU A 64 6.85 8.95 0.55
N ALA A 65 6.74 7.64 0.27
CA ALA A 65 5.59 7.07 -0.44
C ALA A 65 4.28 7.36 0.30
N TRP A 66 4.24 7.13 1.61
CA TRP A 66 3.07 7.47 2.42
C TRP A 66 2.87 8.98 2.52
N ALA A 67 3.95 9.74 2.74
CA ALA A 67 3.88 11.20 2.86
C ALA A 67 3.29 11.91 1.63
N ARG A 68 3.47 11.33 0.44
CA ARG A 68 2.96 11.84 -0.85
C ARG A 68 1.63 11.23 -1.27
N THR A 69 1.14 10.25 -0.54
CA THR A 69 -0.14 9.60 -0.87
C THR A 69 -1.27 10.59 -0.66
N THR A 70 -2.17 10.66 -1.64
CA THR A 70 -3.39 11.46 -1.55
C THR A 70 -4.61 10.58 -1.74
N GLY A 71 -5.70 10.88 -1.04
CA GLY A 71 -6.97 10.18 -1.24
C GLY A 71 -7.81 10.09 0.01
N LEU A 72 -8.71 9.11 0.03
CA LEU A 72 -9.65 8.89 1.12
C LEU A 72 -9.41 7.55 1.80
N VAL A 73 -9.18 7.58 3.10
CA VAL A 73 -9.16 6.41 3.97
C VAL A 73 -10.49 6.30 4.71
N ARG A 74 -11.09 5.12 4.72
CA ARG A 74 -12.37 4.86 5.42
C ARG A 74 -12.14 4.00 6.66
N LEU A 75 -11.96 4.61 7.81
CA LEU A 75 -11.62 3.93 9.06
C LEU A 75 -12.87 3.59 9.86
N GLN A 76 -12.88 2.42 10.52
CA GLN A 76 -13.92 2.05 11.47
C GLN A 76 -13.60 2.59 12.87
N ALA A 77 -14.61 3.09 13.57
CA ALA A 77 -14.48 3.41 14.98
C ALA A 77 -14.38 2.12 15.81
N GLY A 78 -13.40 2.03 16.72
CA GLY A 78 -13.19 0.85 17.55
C GLY A 78 -12.46 -0.31 16.82
N PRO A 79 -12.57 -1.56 17.34
CA PRO A 79 -11.89 -2.72 16.78
C PRO A 79 -12.41 -3.06 15.38
N ASP A 80 -11.52 -3.26 14.42
CA ASP A 80 -11.84 -3.73 13.06
C ASP A 80 -11.64 -5.25 12.90
N GLY A 81 -11.30 -5.93 14.00
CA GLY A 81 -11.02 -7.38 14.00
C GLY A 81 -9.85 -7.79 13.12
N GLY A 82 -8.89 -6.89 12.85
CA GLY A 82 -7.73 -7.18 12.01
C GLY A 82 -7.97 -7.05 10.50
N ALA A 83 -9.13 -6.50 10.09
CA ALA A 83 -9.44 -6.32 8.67
C ALA A 83 -8.46 -5.37 7.96
N LEU A 84 -8.05 -4.29 8.63
CA LEU A 84 -7.08 -3.34 8.08
C LEU A 84 -5.68 -3.94 7.97
N ASP A 85 -5.27 -4.74 8.97
CA ASP A 85 -3.99 -5.46 8.95
C ASP A 85 -3.95 -6.45 7.77
N THR A 86 -5.06 -7.17 7.55
CA THR A 86 -5.22 -8.04 6.38
C THR A 86 -5.09 -7.27 5.07
N GLU A 87 -5.71 -6.09 4.96
CA GLU A 87 -5.59 -5.24 3.76
C GLU A 87 -4.13 -4.83 3.47
N TRP A 88 -3.36 -4.47 4.51
CA TRP A 88 -1.94 -4.13 4.37
C TRP A 88 -1.08 -5.35 4.03
N ARG A 89 -1.31 -6.49 4.68
CA ARG A 89 -0.61 -7.75 4.39
C ARG A 89 -0.78 -8.13 2.92
N LEU A 90 -2.01 -8.11 2.41
CA LEU A 90 -2.30 -8.41 1.00
C LEU A 90 -1.61 -7.43 0.05
N LEU A 91 -1.51 -6.15 0.42
CA LEU A 91 -0.78 -5.16 -0.40
C LEU A 91 0.72 -5.47 -0.44
N GLY A 92 1.29 -5.83 0.70
CA GLY A 92 2.67 -6.30 0.79
C GLY A 92 2.93 -7.54 -0.08
N GLU A 93 2.03 -8.52 -0.04
CA GLU A 93 2.10 -9.73 -0.87
C GLU A 93 2.06 -9.39 -2.38
N VAL A 94 1.13 -8.53 -2.81
CA VAL A 94 1.04 -8.10 -4.21
C VAL A 94 2.31 -7.40 -4.68
N LEU A 95 2.87 -6.50 -3.87
CA LEU A 95 4.09 -5.79 -4.21
C LEU A 95 5.33 -6.70 -4.17
N SER A 96 5.38 -7.67 -3.25
CA SER A 96 6.43 -8.70 -3.23
C SER A 96 6.40 -9.56 -4.49
N SER A 97 5.22 -10.06 -4.88
CA SER A 97 5.06 -10.83 -6.12
C SER A 97 5.40 -10.01 -7.36
N ALA A 98 5.13 -8.70 -7.36
CA ALA A 98 5.56 -7.80 -8.43
C ALA A 98 7.09 -7.71 -8.50
N CYS A 99 7.77 -7.52 -7.37
CA CYS A 99 9.24 -7.52 -7.30
C CYS A 99 9.83 -8.86 -7.78
N GLU A 100 9.25 -9.99 -7.38
CA GLU A 100 9.67 -11.33 -7.85
C GLU A 100 9.50 -11.48 -9.36
N THR A 101 8.35 -11.07 -9.90
CA THR A 101 8.04 -11.12 -11.35
C THR A 101 9.01 -10.25 -12.16
N LEU A 102 9.42 -9.12 -11.58
CA LEU A 102 10.36 -8.17 -12.18
C LEU A 102 11.83 -8.61 -12.02
N GLU A 103 12.11 -9.74 -11.36
CA GLU A 103 13.46 -10.13 -10.93
C GLU A 103 14.18 -8.98 -10.19
N ALA A 104 13.47 -8.23 -9.34
CA ALA A 104 14.03 -7.09 -8.62
C ALA A 104 15.20 -7.52 -7.71
N ASP A 105 16.18 -6.64 -7.51
CA ASP A 105 17.24 -6.89 -6.54
C ASP A 105 16.75 -6.81 -5.08
N ALA A 106 17.64 -7.21 -4.15
CA ALA A 106 17.31 -7.26 -2.73
C ALA A 106 17.09 -5.86 -2.12
N ASP A 107 17.77 -4.83 -2.61
CA ASP A 107 17.59 -3.45 -2.12
C ASP A 107 16.21 -2.94 -2.51
N ALA A 108 15.82 -3.13 -3.76
CA ALA A 108 14.50 -2.79 -4.28
C ALA A 108 13.38 -3.47 -3.48
N THR A 109 13.51 -4.79 -3.28
CA THR A 109 12.55 -5.60 -2.51
C THR A 109 12.42 -5.09 -1.07
N ASN A 110 13.55 -4.81 -0.41
CA ASN A 110 13.56 -4.31 0.96
C ASN A 110 12.94 -2.92 1.08
N ARG A 111 13.26 -2.00 0.16
CA ARG A 111 12.67 -0.64 0.15
C ARG A 111 11.17 -0.66 -0.07
N VAL A 112 10.67 -1.54 -0.94
CA VAL A 112 9.22 -1.73 -1.14
C VAL A 112 8.55 -2.21 0.14
N ALA A 113 9.12 -3.21 0.82
CA ALA A 113 8.60 -3.70 2.10
C ALA A 113 8.59 -2.59 3.17
N GLN A 114 9.66 -1.82 3.27
CA GLN A 114 9.75 -0.67 4.19
C GLN A 114 8.68 0.39 3.91
N ALA A 115 8.37 0.65 2.63
CA ALA A 115 7.34 1.60 2.26
C ALA A 115 5.94 1.12 2.70
N VAL A 116 5.63 -0.17 2.51
CA VAL A 116 4.38 -0.79 2.98
C VAL A 116 4.25 -0.67 4.50
N ASP A 117 5.32 -0.97 5.24
CA ASP A 117 5.37 -0.82 6.69
C ASP A 117 5.20 0.64 7.15
N ALA A 118 5.80 1.60 6.42
CA ALA A 118 5.61 3.01 6.69
C ALA A 118 4.15 3.45 6.46
N GLY A 119 3.51 2.97 5.40
CA GLY A 119 2.08 3.18 5.13
C GLY A 119 1.19 2.62 6.25
N ARG A 120 1.48 1.40 6.72
CA ARG A 120 0.77 0.77 7.84
C ARG A 120 0.86 1.59 9.12
N ARG A 121 2.07 2.00 9.53
CA ARG A 121 2.27 2.90 10.68
C ARG A 121 1.57 4.24 10.49
N GLY A 122 1.57 4.75 9.27
CA GLY A 122 0.90 5.99 8.90
C GLY A 122 -0.62 5.92 9.10
N ILE A 123 -1.25 4.81 8.73
CA ILE A 123 -2.68 4.58 9.02
C ILE A 123 -2.94 4.44 10.52
N GLU A 124 -2.08 3.76 11.27
CA GLU A 124 -2.19 3.67 12.73
C GLU A 124 -2.15 5.07 13.37
N ALA A 125 -1.26 5.94 12.89
CA ALA A 125 -1.22 7.34 13.31
C ALA A 125 -2.51 8.10 12.96
N LEU A 126 -3.11 7.89 11.78
CA LEU A 126 -4.41 8.47 11.43
C LEU A 126 -5.53 7.96 12.36
N ARG A 127 -5.53 6.67 12.73
CA ARG A 127 -6.49 6.12 13.71
C ARG A 127 -6.36 6.76 15.08
N ALA A 128 -5.14 7.13 15.47
CA ALA A 128 -4.85 7.84 16.73
C ALA A 128 -5.17 9.35 16.69
N GLY A 129 -5.77 9.86 15.60
CA GLY A 129 -6.11 11.28 15.44
C GLY A 129 -5.02 12.12 14.78
N GLY A 130 -3.96 11.49 14.26
CA GLY A 130 -2.97 12.12 13.43
C GLY A 130 -3.54 12.67 12.12
N ARG A 131 -2.75 13.48 11.42
CA ARG A 131 -3.10 14.07 10.12
C ARG A 131 -1.99 13.83 9.12
N LEU A 132 -2.39 13.56 7.88
CA LEU A 132 -1.49 13.51 6.74
C LEU A 132 -2.04 14.46 5.67
N PRO A 133 -1.27 15.48 5.22
CA PRO A 133 -1.70 16.33 4.11
C PRO A 133 -2.08 15.50 2.87
N GLY A 134 -3.22 15.83 2.26
CA GLY A 134 -3.70 15.12 1.07
C GLY A 134 -4.48 13.82 1.36
N VAL A 135 -4.48 13.30 2.58
CA VAL A 135 -5.32 12.16 2.98
C VAL A 135 -6.47 12.61 3.85
N ALA A 136 -7.69 12.42 3.35
CA ALA A 136 -8.91 12.58 4.11
C ALA A 136 -9.25 11.28 4.87
N VAL A 137 -9.81 11.41 6.07
CA VAL A 137 -10.32 10.29 6.87
C VAL A 137 -11.83 10.40 6.98
N ALA A 138 -12.53 9.38 6.50
CA ALA A 138 -13.96 9.19 6.76
C ALA A 138 -14.17 8.07 7.77
N TRP A 139 -14.92 8.35 8.84
CA TRP A 139 -15.22 7.37 9.88
C TRP A 139 -16.50 6.60 9.55
N ARG A 140 -16.42 5.28 9.54
CA ARG A 140 -17.57 4.37 9.49
C ARG A 140 -18.07 4.15 10.92
N ARG A 141 -19.39 4.33 11.08
CA ARG A 141 -20.11 4.03 12.33
C ARG A 141 -20.48 2.56 12.38
#